data_AF-A4FC50-F1
#
_entry.id   AF-A4FC50-F1
#
_cell.length_a   1.000
_cell.length_b   1.000
_cell.length_c   1.000
_cell.angle_alpha   90.00
_cell.angle_beta   90.00
_cell.angle_gamma   90.00
#
_symmetry.space_group_name_H-M   'P 1'
#
loop_
_entity.id
_entity.type
_entity.pdbx_description
1 polymer ?
#
loop_
_entity_poly.entity_id
_entity_poly.type
_entity_poly.pdbx_seq_one_letter_code
_entity_poly.pdbx_strand_id
1 'polypeptide(L)'
;MSRAELERFFFLDDVDRGLVETKRRDHNKLGFSLQLVTVRNAGAFLDDPLDVPVELVDYLAEQLGIDDASCVKSYGERAMTRLEHQWEIRRAEKWREFSEVEGELGEWIEARAWTTGDGPKRCSTPRWDGCGNGGCCCRV
;
A
#
# COMPACT_ATOMS: atom_id res chain seq x y z
N MET A 1 -16.31 -8.58 -3.93
CA MET A 1 -15.30 -8.55 -5.04
C MET A 1 -15.48 -9.79 -5.92
N SER A 2 -15.14 -9.76 -7.21
CA SER A 2 -15.25 -10.97 -8.04
C SER A 2 -14.08 -11.95 -7.81
N ARG A 3 -14.30 -13.25 -8.03
CA ARG A 3 -13.25 -14.27 -7.89
C ARG A 3 -12.05 -14.00 -8.79
N ALA A 4 -12.28 -13.56 -10.02
CA ALA A 4 -11.21 -13.24 -10.97
C ALA A 4 -10.33 -12.06 -10.52
N GLU A 5 -10.91 -11.06 -9.84
CA GLU A 5 -10.13 -9.96 -9.25
C GLU A 5 -9.29 -10.47 -8.07
N LEU A 6 -9.87 -11.32 -7.23
CA LEU A 6 -9.17 -11.92 -6.09
C LEU A 6 -7.96 -12.76 -6.53
N GLU A 7 -8.14 -13.61 -7.52
CA GLU A 7 -7.08 -14.45 -8.09
C GLU A 7 -5.96 -13.62 -8.74
N ARG A 8 -6.32 -12.50 -9.39
CA ARG A 8 -5.35 -11.66 -10.08
C ARG A 8 -4.47 -10.86 -9.13
N PHE A 9 -5.03 -10.35 -8.04
CA PHE A 9 -4.36 -9.35 -7.20
C PHE A 9 -3.96 -9.87 -5.80
N PHE A 10 -4.60 -10.95 -5.32
CA PHE A 10 -4.50 -11.39 -3.92
C PHE A 10 -4.15 -12.88 -3.77
N PHE A 11 -3.65 -13.51 -4.85
CA PHE A 11 -3.14 -14.88 -4.78
C PHE A 11 -1.79 -14.94 -4.05
N LEU A 12 -1.64 -15.92 -3.17
CA LEU A 12 -0.41 -16.20 -2.43
C LEU A 12 0.42 -17.23 -3.19
N ASP A 13 1.57 -16.80 -3.72
CA ASP A 13 2.50 -17.72 -4.36
C ASP A 13 3.29 -18.56 -3.33
N ASP A 14 4.18 -19.44 -3.80
CA ASP A 14 4.96 -20.31 -2.92
C ASP A 14 5.89 -19.54 -1.98
N VAL A 15 6.38 -18.37 -2.39
CA VAL A 15 7.22 -17.51 -1.55
C VAL A 15 6.38 -16.90 -0.44
N ASP A 16 5.19 -16.40 -0.78
CA ASP A 16 4.23 -15.85 0.17
C ASP A 16 3.82 -16.89 1.20
N ARG A 17 3.47 -18.08 0.73
CA ARG A 17 3.12 -19.20 1.61
C ARG A 17 4.29 -19.57 2.53
N GLY A 18 5.51 -19.55 2.01
CA GLY A 18 6.72 -19.75 2.81
C GLY A 18 6.85 -18.74 3.96
N LEU A 19 6.56 -17.46 3.70
CA LEU A 19 6.57 -16.40 4.72
C LEU A 19 5.43 -16.59 5.74
N VAL A 20 4.22 -16.86 5.26
CA VAL A 20 3.03 -17.03 6.09
C VAL A 20 3.16 -18.23 7.03
N GLU A 21 3.71 -19.35 6.55
CA GLU A 21 3.90 -20.56 7.35
C GLU A 21 4.90 -20.40 8.51
N THR A 22 5.74 -19.36 8.49
CA THR A 22 6.57 -19.03 9.67
C THR A 22 5.75 -18.50 10.85
N LYS A 23 4.51 -18.06 10.63
CA LYS A 23 3.64 -17.48 11.66
C LYS A 23 2.93 -18.58 12.45
N ARG A 24 2.93 -18.40 13.77
CA ARG A 24 2.23 -19.29 14.70
C ARG A 24 0.78 -18.86 14.82
N ARG A 25 -0.14 -19.83 14.77
CA ARG A 25 -1.60 -19.67 14.88
C ARG A 25 -2.26 -19.03 13.66
N ASP A 26 -3.47 -19.47 13.39
CA ASP A 26 -4.20 -19.14 12.16
C ASP A 26 -4.51 -17.64 12.04
N HIS A 27 -4.87 -16.97 13.14
CA HIS A 27 -5.11 -15.53 13.11
C HIS A 27 -3.87 -14.71 12.73
N ASN A 28 -2.67 -15.15 13.10
CA ASN A 28 -1.44 -14.48 12.71
C ASN A 28 -1.07 -14.78 11.27
N LYS A 29 -1.30 -16.02 10.80
CA LYS A 29 -1.10 -16.38 9.40
C LYS A 29 -2.02 -15.55 8.49
N LEU A 30 -3.31 -15.53 8.82
CA LEU A 30 -4.32 -14.78 8.07
C LEU A 30 -4.06 -13.28 8.13
N GLY A 31 -3.79 -12.72 9.32
CA GLY A 31 -3.47 -11.30 9.47
C GLY A 31 -2.17 -10.87 8.78
N PHE A 32 -1.14 -11.72 8.77
CA PHE A 32 0.08 -11.49 8.00
C PHE A 32 -0.21 -11.48 6.50
N SER A 33 -0.96 -12.47 6.00
CA SER A 33 -1.32 -12.55 4.58
C SER A 33 -2.14 -11.34 4.13
N LEU A 34 -3.06 -10.85 4.95
CA LEU A 34 -3.84 -9.64 4.68
C LEU A 34 -2.96 -8.40 4.50
N GLN A 35 -2.00 -8.18 5.41
CA GLN A 35 -1.08 -7.06 5.27
C GLN A 35 -0.23 -7.18 4.01
N LEU A 36 0.27 -8.39 3.72
CA LEU A 36 1.12 -8.65 2.56
C LEU A 36 0.40 -8.32 1.24
N VAL A 37 -0.80 -8.86 1.04
CA VAL A 37 -1.52 -8.63 -0.22
C VAL A 37 -2.08 -7.21 -0.32
N THR A 38 -2.47 -6.61 0.80
CA THR A 38 -2.98 -5.24 0.83
C THR A 38 -1.88 -4.25 0.52
N VAL A 39 -0.68 -4.41 1.09
CA VAL A 39 0.42 -3.48 0.85
C VAL A 39 0.91 -3.54 -0.60
N ARG A 40 0.87 -4.74 -1.23
CA ARG A 40 1.17 -4.89 -2.66
C ARG A 40 0.15 -4.21 -3.56
N ASN A 41 -1.14 -4.30 -3.21
CA ASN A 41 -2.21 -3.73 -4.03
C ASN A 41 -2.39 -2.21 -3.82
N ALA A 42 -2.34 -1.74 -2.57
CA ALA A 42 -2.58 -0.34 -2.21
C ALA A 42 -1.30 0.51 -2.13
N GLY A 43 -0.13 -0.13 -2.03
CA GLY A 43 1.15 0.55 -1.82
C GLY A 43 1.37 1.04 -0.38
N ALA A 44 0.46 0.73 0.54
CA ALA A 44 0.54 1.17 1.94
C ALA A 44 -0.09 0.13 2.89
N PHE A 45 0.36 0.13 4.14
CA PHE A 45 -0.28 -0.63 5.21
C PHE A 45 -1.49 0.16 5.72
N LEU A 46 -2.59 -0.53 6.00
CA LEU A 46 -3.76 0.07 6.65
C LEU A 46 -3.49 0.30 8.14
N ASP A 47 -4.10 1.34 8.71
CA ASP A 47 -4.08 1.59 10.15
C ASP A 47 -4.75 0.44 10.93
N ASP A 48 -5.89 -0.01 10.42
CA ASP A 48 -6.50 -1.29 10.80
C ASP A 48 -6.32 -2.30 9.66
N PRO A 49 -5.47 -3.35 9.85
CA PRO A 49 -5.28 -4.40 8.85
C PRO A 49 -6.55 -5.19 8.48
N LEU A 50 -7.61 -5.08 9.29
CA LEU A 50 -8.88 -5.76 9.07
C LEU A 50 -9.90 -4.89 8.34
N ASP A 51 -9.57 -3.64 8.01
CA ASP A 51 -10.41 -2.75 7.20
C ASP A 51 -10.33 -3.11 5.70
N VAL A 52 -10.73 -4.34 5.41
CA VAL A 52 -10.75 -4.95 4.07
C VAL A 52 -12.11 -5.60 3.82
N PRO A 53 -12.49 -5.82 2.54
CA PRO A 53 -13.69 -6.59 2.22
C PRO A 53 -13.63 -8.01 2.80
N VAL A 54 -14.76 -8.49 3.34
CA VAL A 54 -14.87 -9.84 3.93
C VAL A 54 -14.50 -10.93 2.93
N GLU A 55 -14.82 -10.73 1.65
CA GLU A 55 -14.52 -11.70 0.60
C GLU A 55 -13.01 -11.89 0.39
N LEU A 56 -12.18 -10.88 0.68
CA LEU A 56 -10.73 -11.02 0.67
C LEU A 56 -10.25 -11.87 1.85
N VAL A 57 -10.84 -11.69 3.03
CA VAL A 57 -10.51 -12.48 4.23
C VAL A 57 -10.84 -13.95 3.99
N ASP A 58 -12.04 -14.25 3.50
CA ASP A 58 -12.49 -15.61 3.21
C ASP A 58 -11.61 -16.27 2.13
N TYR A 59 -11.26 -15.51 1.09
CA TYR A 59 -10.39 -16.00 0.01
C TYR A 59 -8.98 -16.36 0.50
N LEU A 60 -8.40 -15.57 1.40
CA LEU A 60 -7.09 -15.88 1.97
C LEU A 60 -7.17 -17.06 2.96
N ALA A 61 -8.26 -17.16 3.73
CA ALA A 61 -8.49 -18.31 4.60
C ALA A 61 -8.58 -19.62 3.79
N GLU A 62 -9.29 -19.61 2.65
CA GLU A 62 -9.35 -20.73 1.71
C GLU A 62 -7.96 -21.13 1.22
N GLN A 63 -7.13 -20.18 0.78
CA GLN A 63 -5.76 -20.45 0.31
C GLN A 63 -4.84 -21.04 1.39
N LEU A 64 -5.05 -20.63 2.64
CA LEU A 64 -4.25 -21.09 3.78
C LEU A 64 -4.79 -22.37 4.42
N GLY A 65 -5.97 -22.86 4.01
CA GLY A 65 -6.63 -24.00 4.63
C GLY A 65 -7.08 -23.72 6.06
N ILE A 66 -7.51 -22.49 6.35
CA ILE A 66 -8.02 -22.07 7.65
C ILE A 66 -9.55 -22.21 7.63
N ASP A 67 -10.09 -23.08 8.50
CA ASP A 67 -11.52 -23.39 8.52
C ASP A 67 -12.40 -22.22 8.99
N ASP A 68 -11.91 -21.42 9.96
CA ASP A 68 -12.64 -20.29 10.53
C ASP A 68 -11.90 -18.97 10.27
N ALA A 69 -12.28 -18.30 9.18
CA ALA A 69 -11.76 -16.98 8.81
C ALA A 69 -12.00 -15.92 9.90
N SER A 70 -13.01 -16.09 10.76
CA SER A 70 -13.32 -15.14 11.82
C SER A 70 -12.25 -15.09 12.92
N CYS A 71 -11.35 -16.08 12.98
CA CYS A 71 -10.20 -16.07 13.87
C CYS A 71 -9.33 -14.83 13.69
N VAL A 72 -9.35 -14.21 12.50
CA VAL A 72 -8.60 -12.99 12.19
C VAL A 72 -8.95 -11.82 13.12
N LYS A 73 -10.11 -11.84 13.78
CA LYS A 73 -10.50 -10.80 14.76
C LYS A 73 -9.56 -10.74 15.98
N SER A 74 -8.87 -11.83 16.28
CA SER A 74 -7.81 -11.85 17.32
C SER A 74 -6.45 -11.37 16.80
N TYR A 75 -6.33 -11.07 15.51
CA TYR A 75 -5.13 -10.48 14.96
C TYR A 75 -4.97 -9.04 15.44
N GLY A 76 -3.75 -8.67 15.84
CA GLY A 76 -3.46 -7.30 16.27
C GLY A 76 -3.88 -6.96 17.70
N GLU A 77 -4.43 -7.90 18.48
CA GLU A 77 -4.62 -7.74 19.94
C GLU A 77 -3.33 -7.30 20.65
N ARG A 78 -2.17 -7.69 20.10
CA ARG A 78 -0.85 -7.19 20.48
C ARG A 78 -0.31 -6.31 19.36
N ALA A 79 -0.33 -4.99 19.56
CA ALA A 79 0.18 -4.02 18.60
C ALA A 79 1.63 -4.30 18.16
N MET A 80 2.48 -4.83 19.05
CA MET A 80 3.85 -5.22 18.72
C MET A 80 3.93 -6.27 17.62
N THR A 81 3.10 -7.31 17.66
CA THR A 81 3.07 -8.37 16.64
C THR A 81 2.68 -7.80 15.27
N ARG A 82 1.72 -6.86 15.24
CA ARG A 82 1.32 -6.18 14.00
C ARG A 82 2.49 -5.41 13.38
N LEU A 83 3.23 -4.66 14.19
CA LEU A 83 4.39 -3.88 13.70
C LEU A 83 5.53 -4.78 13.25
N GLU A 84 5.82 -5.85 13.99
CA GLU A 84 6.82 -6.86 13.60
C GLU A 84 6.51 -7.46 12.22
N HIS A 85 5.24 -7.80 11.96
CA HIS A 85 4.82 -8.31 10.65
C HIS A 85 5.07 -7.29 9.52
N GLN A 86 4.76 -6.01 9.74
CA GLN A 86 5.06 -4.96 8.75
C GLN A 86 6.55 -4.86 8.43
N TRP A 87 7.42 -4.96 9.46
CA TRP A 87 8.87 -4.98 9.26
C TRP A 87 9.34 -6.19 8.45
N GLU A 88 8.80 -7.36 8.74
CA GLU A 88 9.10 -8.57 7.99
C GLU A 88 8.68 -8.45 6.52
N ILE A 89 7.47 -7.94 6.26
CA ILE A 89 6.95 -7.74 4.90
C ILE A 89 7.83 -6.75 4.13
N ARG A 90 8.18 -5.60 4.72
CA ARG A 90 9.07 -4.61 4.06
C ARG A 90 10.41 -5.22 3.65
N ARG A 91 11.00 -6.07 4.51
CA ARG A 91 12.26 -6.76 4.23
C ARG A 91 12.11 -7.79 3.11
N ALA A 92 11.04 -8.59 3.14
CA ALA A 92 10.76 -9.59 2.12
C ALA A 92 10.55 -8.94 0.74
N GLU A 93 9.79 -7.84 0.69
CA GLU A 93 9.50 -7.08 -0.53
C GLU A 93 10.65 -6.15 -0.97
N LYS A 94 11.75 -6.09 -0.20
CA LYS A 94 12.92 -5.23 -0.46
C LYS A 94 12.57 -3.74 -0.60
N TRP A 95 11.64 -3.27 0.23
CA TRP A 95 11.27 -1.86 0.26
C TRP A 95 12.41 -1.03 0.83
N ARG A 96 12.66 0.13 0.22
CA ARG A 96 13.65 1.12 0.67
C ARG A 96 12.96 2.25 1.41
N GLU A 97 13.62 2.80 2.42
CA GLU A 97 13.12 4.00 3.07
C GLU A 97 13.17 5.18 2.10
N PHE A 98 12.18 6.08 2.18
CA PHE A 98 12.12 7.24 1.29
C PHE A 98 13.38 8.10 1.37
N SER A 99 13.92 8.29 2.57
CA SER A 99 15.17 9.01 2.83
C SER A 99 16.37 8.45 2.06
N GLU A 100 16.40 7.15 1.75
CA GLU A 100 17.47 6.51 0.99
C GLU A 100 17.36 6.75 -0.52
N VAL A 101 16.17 7.09 -1.01
CA VAL A 101 15.86 7.26 -2.45
C VAL A 101 15.52 8.69 -2.84
N GLU A 102 15.31 9.59 -1.86
CA GLU A 102 14.81 10.95 -2.10
C GLU A 102 15.63 11.71 -3.14
N GLY A 103 16.96 11.64 -3.06
CA GLY A 103 17.86 12.28 -4.04
C GLY A 103 17.76 11.67 -5.44
N GLU A 104 17.87 10.34 -5.54
CA GLU A 104 17.76 9.59 -6.81
C GLU A 104 16.40 9.84 -7.49
N LEU A 105 15.32 9.83 -6.71
CA LEU A 105 13.98 10.13 -7.17
C LEU A 105 13.85 11.58 -7.63
N GLY A 106 14.42 12.54 -6.88
CA GLY A 106 14.42 13.95 -7.25
C GLY A 106 15.09 14.19 -8.60
N GLU A 107 16.29 13.64 -8.79
CA GLU A 107 17.01 13.72 -10.07
C GLU A 107 16.18 13.10 -11.23
N TRP A 108 15.55 11.95 -10.98
CA TRP A 108 14.69 11.32 -11.97
C TRP A 108 13.45 12.16 -12.31
N ILE A 109 12.78 12.74 -11.30
CA ILE A 109 11.62 13.62 -11.48
C ILE A 109 12.02 14.85 -12.30
N GLU A 110 13.14 15.49 -11.97
CA GLU A 110 13.64 16.66 -12.71
C GLU A 110 13.93 16.33 -14.16
N ALA A 111 14.69 15.26 -14.42
CA ALA A 111 15.00 14.81 -15.77
C ALA A 111 13.72 14.49 -16.57
N ARG A 112 12.73 13.86 -15.93
CA ARG A 112 11.44 13.56 -16.55
C ARG A 112 10.61 14.80 -16.82
N ALA A 113 10.62 15.78 -15.92
CA ALA A 113 9.96 17.06 -16.15
C ALA A 113 10.53 17.75 -17.40
N TRP A 114 11.85 17.81 -17.57
CA TRP A 114 12.44 18.49 -18.75
C TRP A 114 12.28 17.74 -20.08
N THR A 115 12.04 16.43 -20.05
CA THR A 115 11.91 15.58 -21.26
C THR A 115 10.47 15.28 -21.65
N THR A 116 9.55 15.32 -20.70
CA THR A 116 8.11 15.23 -20.93
C THR A 116 7.57 16.65 -21.09
N GLY A 117 6.47 16.88 -21.82
CA GLY A 117 5.84 18.21 -21.90
C GLY A 117 5.28 18.76 -20.57
N ASP A 118 5.62 18.11 -19.45
CA ASP A 118 5.30 18.42 -18.05
C ASP A 118 6.43 19.18 -17.35
N GLY A 119 7.40 19.68 -18.11
CA GLY A 119 8.46 20.55 -17.60
C GLY A 119 7.89 21.75 -16.86
N PRO A 120 8.70 22.39 -15.99
CA PRO A 120 8.24 23.46 -15.12
C PRO A 120 7.53 24.53 -15.95
N LYS A 121 6.19 24.49 -15.91
CA LYS A 121 5.37 25.45 -16.63
C LYS A 121 5.37 26.69 -15.78
N ARG A 122 5.90 27.77 -16.32
CA ARG A 122 5.65 29.09 -15.77
C ARG A 122 4.13 29.23 -15.70
N CYS A 123 3.56 29.29 -14.50
CA CYS A 123 2.21 29.79 -14.31
C CYS A 123 2.24 31.27 -14.70
N SER A 124 2.25 31.57 -16.00
CA SER A 124 1.88 32.87 -16.50
C SER A 124 0.37 32.94 -16.31
N THR A 125 -0.05 33.51 -15.18
CA THR A 125 -1.38 34.10 -15.10
C THR A 125 -1.52 35.03 -16.31
N PRO A 126 -2.55 34.86 -17.16
CA PRO A 126 -2.96 35.94 -18.04
C PRO A 126 -3.22 37.14 -17.14
N ARG A 127 -2.66 38.30 -17.47
CA ARG A 127 -3.05 39.55 -16.82
C ARG A 127 -4.52 39.76 -17.15
N TRP A 128 -5.41 39.45 -16.21
CA TRP A 128 -6.82 39.78 -16.32
C TRP A 128 -6.96 41.29 -16.11
N ASP A 129 -7.63 41.98 -17.04
CA ASP A 129 -7.89 43.43 -17.02
C ASP A 129 -8.90 43.87 -15.94
N GLY A 130 -8.80 43.33 -14.72
CA GLY A 130 -9.75 43.58 -13.64
C GLY A 130 -9.21 43.51 -12.21
N CYS A 131 -7.95 43.14 -11.98
CA CYS A 131 -7.38 43.16 -10.62
C CYS A 131 -6.68 44.49 -10.34
N GLY A 132 -7.29 45.31 -9.47
CA GLY A 132 -6.63 46.44 -8.83
C GLY A 132 -5.35 45.98 -8.10
N ASN A 133 -4.33 46.84 -8.12
CA ASN A 133 -2.97 46.55 -7.65
C ASN A 133 -2.94 45.83 -6.29
N GLY A 134 -2.40 44.59 -6.27
CA GLY A 134 -1.72 44.06 -5.10
C GLY A 134 -2.17 42.71 -4.52
N GLY A 135 -3.07 41.95 -5.16
CA GLY A 135 -3.51 40.65 -4.62
C GLY A 135 -3.53 39.51 -5.65
N CYS A 136 -2.88 38.38 -5.33
CA CYS A 136 -3.05 37.12 -6.07
C CYS A 136 -4.47 36.58 -5.89
N CYS A 137 -5.26 36.56 -6.96
CA CYS A 137 -6.53 35.83 -7.00
C CYS A 137 -6.30 34.44 -7.59
N CYS A 138 -6.42 33.40 -6.76
CA CYS A 138 -6.56 32.02 -7.23
C CYS A 138 -8.06 31.70 -7.34
N ARG A 139 -8.47 31.03 -8.42
CA ARG A 139 -9.82 30.49 -8.56
C ARG A 139 -9.92 29.21 -7.75
N VAL A 140 -10.82 29.16 -6.78
CA VAL A 140 -11.26 27.92 -6.10
C VAL A 140 -12.25 27.20 -7.01
#